data_AF-A0AAD9EZ88-F1
#
_entry.id   AF-A0AAD9EZ88-F1
#
_cell.length_a   1.000
_cell.length_b   1.000
_cell.length_c   1.000
_cell.angle_alpha   90.00
_cell.angle_beta   90.00
_cell.angle_gamma   90.00
#
_symmetry.space_group_name_H-M   'P 1'
#
loop_
_entity.id
_entity.type
_entity.pdbx_description
1 polymer ?
#
loop_
_entity_poly.entity_id
_entity_poly.type
_entity_poly.pdbx_seq_one_letter_code
_entity_poly.pdbx_strand_id
1 'polypeptide(L)'
;MVANSALIKAREEREYYSLCVKQPIGKNLFQLFCQSRPDLQNYICLLEALDAFEMKSDEERKDFGVSIIQRFLMRQSMQCVYVVQKHERSCIHSLEVDSCTDVFQSCREDLHNYLSGEPFSQYQQSMFFERFLQWKMLERRPITKYIFRQYRVLGKGGFGEVWACQVRATGMMYACRSWRKLT
;
A
#
# COMPACT_ATOMS: atom_id res chain seq x y z
N MET A 1 18.80 10.78 -18.58
CA MET A 1 17.74 10.26 -17.67
C MET A 1 18.15 8.99 -16.93
N VAL A 2 18.94 8.09 -17.53
CA VAL A 2 19.35 6.80 -16.93
C VAL A 2 20.33 6.92 -15.75
N ALA A 3 21.17 7.96 -15.71
CA ALA A 3 22.16 8.13 -14.64
C ALA A 3 21.55 8.46 -13.25
N ASN A 4 20.41 9.16 -13.20
CA ASN A 4 19.75 9.51 -11.93
C ASN A 4 18.94 8.35 -11.34
N SER A 5 18.40 7.45 -12.17
CA SER A 5 17.67 6.29 -11.68
C SER A 5 18.60 5.28 -11.00
N ALA A 6 19.84 5.12 -11.48
CA ALA A 6 20.83 4.23 -10.87
C ALA A 6 21.21 4.64 -9.44
N LEU A 7 21.40 5.93 -9.17
CA LEU A 7 21.71 6.45 -7.83
C LEU A 7 20.54 6.34 -6.85
N ILE A 8 19.30 6.46 -7.34
CA ILE A 8 18.08 6.23 -6.54
C ILE A 8 17.94 4.74 -6.24
N LYS A 9 18.15 3.87 -7.24
CA LYS A 9 18.09 2.41 -7.12
C LYS A 9 19.10 1.88 -6.11
N ALA A 10 20.27 2.50 -5.99
CA ALA A 10 21.29 2.14 -5.01
C ALA A 10 20.99 2.62 -3.57
N ARG A 11 20.18 3.67 -3.39
CA ARG A 11 19.87 4.24 -2.06
C ARG A 11 18.53 3.79 -1.49
N GLU A 12 17.58 3.39 -2.34
CA GLU A 12 16.30 2.81 -1.92
C GLU A 12 16.40 1.29 -1.77
N GLU A 13 17.43 0.81 -1.06
CA GLU A 13 17.61 -0.62 -0.83
C GLU A 13 16.32 -1.27 -0.29
N ARG A 14 15.69 -2.03 -1.19
CA ARG A 14 15.13 -3.39 -1.07
C ARG A 14 14.21 -3.72 0.10
N GLU A 15 13.70 -2.76 0.86
CA GLU A 15 12.67 -3.06 1.85
C GLU A 15 11.29 -3.15 1.19
N TYR A 16 10.89 -4.37 0.85
CA TYR A 16 9.57 -4.73 0.35
C TYR A 16 8.44 -3.96 1.07
N TYR A 17 8.44 -3.96 2.41
CA TYR A 17 7.40 -3.27 3.18
C TYR A 17 7.37 -1.76 2.97
N SER A 18 8.53 -1.11 2.82
CA SER A 18 8.59 0.32 2.55
C SER A 18 8.04 0.63 1.15
N LEU A 19 8.50 -0.12 0.14
CA LEU A 19 8.23 0.19 -1.26
C LEU A 19 6.86 -0.31 -1.73
N CYS A 20 6.47 -1.52 -1.34
CA CYS A 20 5.30 -2.22 -1.89
C CYS A 20 4.11 -2.30 -0.93
N VAL A 21 4.27 -1.85 0.33
CA VAL A 21 3.17 -1.86 1.31
C VAL A 21 2.85 -0.44 1.79
N LYS A 22 3.84 0.31 2.30
CA LYS A 22 3.64 1.63 2.91
C LYS A 22 3.46 2.75 1.90
N GLN A 23 4.19 2.72 0.78
CA GLN A 23 4.13 3.78 -0.24
C GLN A 23 2.98 3.50 -1.23
N PRO A 24 1.95 4.37 -1.34
CA PRO A 24 0.75 4.08 -2.15
C PRO A 24 1.06 3.82 -3.63
N ILE A 25 1.93 4.64 -4.24
CA ILE A 25 2.32 4.48 -5.64
C ILE A 25 3.09 3.17 -5.85
N GLY A 26 3.96 2.81 -4.91
CA GLY A 26 4.72 1.56 -4.99
C GLY A 26 3.88 0.31 -4.73
N LYS A 27 2.93 0.37 -3.79
CA LYS A 27 1.90 -0.67 -3.58
C LYS A 27 1.11 -0.92 -4.86
N ASN A 28 0.58 0.15 -5.48
CA ASN A 28 -0.20 0.03 -6.71
C ASN A 28 0.62 -0.54 -7.88
N LEU A 29 1.85 -0.06 -8.08
CA LEU A 29 2.70 -0.57 -9.17
C LEU A 29 3.14 -2.03 -8.95
N PHE A 30 3.36 -2.44 -7.71
CA PHE A 30 3.64 -3.83 -7.37
C PHE A 30 2.42 -4.73 -7.59
N GLN A 31 1.23 -4.28 -7.20
CA GLN A 31 -0.02 -5.00 -7.46
C GLN A 31 -0.26 -5.17 -8.97
N LEU A 32 -0.07 -4.11 -9.77
CA LEU A 32 -0.18 -4.19 -11.23
C LEU A 32 0.83 -5.18 -11.83
N PHE A 33 2.07 -5.19 -11.34
CA PHE A 33 3.07 -6.18 -11.74
C PHE A 33 2.58 -7.61 -11.45
N CYS A 34 2.11 -7.87 -10.23
CA CYS A 34 1.64 -9.20 -9.85
C CYS A 34 0.34 -9.60 -10.59
N GLN A 35 -0.56 -8.66 -10.90
CA GLN A 35 -1.76 -8.92 -11.69
C GLN A 35 -1.45 -9.22 -13.15
N SER A 36 -0.33 -8.72 -13.69
CA SER A 36 0.13 -9.06 -15.05
C SER A 36 0.64 -10.50 -15.18
N ARG A 37 0.66 -11.25 -14.08
CA ARG A 37 1.27 -12.56 -13.96
C ARG A 37 0.28 -13.60 -13.42
N PRO A 38 -0.08 -14.61 -14.22
CA PRO A 38 -1.04 -15.63 -13.79
C PRO A 38 -0.65 -16.36 -12.50
N ASP A 39 0.66 -16.57 -12.28
CA ASP A 39 1.21 -17.23 -11.09
C ASP A 39 1.08 -16.41 -9.81
N LEU A 40 0.92 -15.09 -9.91
CA LEU A 40 0.81 -14.16 -8.76
C LEU A 40 -0.60 -13.59 -8.57
N GLN A 41 -1.49 -13.77 -9.54
CA GLN A 41 -2.83 -13.17 -9.53
C GLN A 41 -3.63 -13.54 -8.27
N ASN A 42 -3.65 -14.82 -7.87
CA ASN A 42 -4.37 -15.26 -6.69
C ASN A 42 -3.85 -14.64 -5.39
N TYR A 43 -2.55 -14.32 -5.30
CA TYR A 43 -1.93 -13.69 -4.13
C TYR A 43 -2.43 -12.25 -3.97
N ILE A 44 -2.59 -11.52 -5.07
CA ILE A 44 -3.13 -10.16 -5.05
C ILE A 44 -4.62 -10.17 -4.77
N CYS A 45 -5.38 -11.08 -5.37
CA CYS A 45 -6.81 -11.23 -5.06
C CYS A 45 -7.04 -11.56 -3.58
N LEU A 46 -6.17 -12.39 -2.98
CA LEU A 46 -6.21 -12.65 -1.54
C LEU A 46 -5.90 -11.38 -0.74
N LEU A 47 -4.83 -10.64 -1.06
CA LEU A 47 -4.52 -9.37 -0.37
C LEU A 47 -5.67 -8.37 -0.43
N GLU A 48 -6.31 -8.22 -1.60
CA GLU A 48 -7.47 -7.34 -1.77
C GLU A 48 -8.67 -7.83 -0.93
N ALA A 49 -8.89 -9.14 -0.84
CA ALA A 49 -9.94 -9.70 0.00
C ALA A 49 -9.66 -9.50 1.50
N LEU A 50 -8.40 -9.59 1.92
CA LEU A 50 -7.99 -9.30 3.30
C LEU A 50 -8.17 -7.82 3.64
N ASP A 51 -7.75 -6.90 2.76
CA ASP A 51 -7.98 -5.46 2.92
C ASP A 51 -9.49 -5.13 2.96
N ALA A 52 -10.30 -5.84 2.16
CA ALA A 52 -11.76 -5.68 2.17
C ALA A 52 -12.40 -6.20 3.47
N PHE A 53 -11.89 -7.30 4.03
CA PHE A 53 -12.39 -7.90 5.28
C PHE A 53 -12.22 -6.94 6.47
N GLU A 54 -11.11 -6.19 6.52
CA GLU A 54 -10.87 -5.19 7.56
C GLU A 54 -11.90 -4.05 7.55
N MET A 55 -12.53 -3.80 6.39
CA MET A 55 -13.53 -2.75 6.18
C MET A 55 -14.99 -3.24 6.33
N LYS A 56 -15.20 -4.53 6.57
CA LYS A 56 -16.53 -5.13 6.72
C LYS A 56 -17.15 -4.81 8.08
N SER A 57 -18.48 -4.67 8.11
CA SER A 57 -19.23 -4.62 9.36
C SER A 57 -19.19 -5.97 10.07
N ASP A 58 -19.45 -5.98 11.37
CA ASP A 58 -19.40 -7.20 12.18
C ASP A 58 -20.43 -8.25 11.71
N GLU A 59 -21.57 -7.81 11.16
CA GLU A 59 -22.60 -8.68 10.58
C GLU A 59 -22.12 -9.39 9.31
N GLU A 60 -21.36 -8.71 8.45
CA GLU A 60 -20.89 -9.26 7.17
C GLU A 60 -19.57 -10.04 7.31
N ARG A 61 -18.80 -9.79 8.38
CA ARG A 61 -17.45 -10.33 8.58
C ARG A 61 -17.43 -11.85 8.57
N LYS A 62 -18.39 -12.50 9.23
CA LYS A 62 -18.40 -13.97 9.31
C LYS A 62 -18.54 -14.61 7.93
N ASP A 63 -19.56 -14.23 7.17
CA ASP A 63 -19.82 -14.81 5.85
C ASP A 63 -18.70 -14.46 4.86
N PHE A 64 -18.19 -13.21 4.92
CA PHE A 64 -17.09 -12.79 4.08
C PHE A 64 -15.78 -13.53 4.43
N GLY A 65 -15.48 -13.73 5.71
CA GLY A 65 -14.34 -14.52 6.17
C GLY A 65 -14.40 -15.98 5.72
N VAL A 66 -15.58 -16.61 5.81
CA VAL A 66 -15.79 -17.96 5.28
C VAL A 66 -15.52 -18.00 3.77
N SER A 67 -15.96 -16.99 3.02
CA SER A 67 -15.71 -16.89 1.58
C SER A 67 -14.21 -16.80 1.26
N ILE A 68 -13.41 -16.07 2.07
CA ILE A 68 -11.96 -15.98 1.92
C ILE A 68 -11.32 -17.35 2.13
N ILE A 69 -11.71 -18.05 3.19
CA ILE A 69 -11.17 -19.39 3.52
C ILE A 69 -11.49 -20.37 2.39
N GLN A 70 -12.74 -20.45 1.96
CA GLN A 70 -13.17 -21.35 0.89
C GLN A 70 -12.45 -21.06 -0.44
N ARG A 71 -12.25 -19.78 -0.76
CA ARG A 71 -11.68 -19.37 -2.03
C ARG A 71 -10.16 -19.51 -2.08
N PHE A 72 -9.45 -19.16 -1.01
CA PHE A 72 -8.00 -19.01 -1.04
C PHE A 72 -7.23 -20.01 -0.16
N LEU A 73 -7.85 -20.57 0.89
CA LEU A 73 -7.17 -21.47 1.82
C LEU A 73 -7.51 -22.94 1.57
N MET A 74 -8.65 -23.27 0.95
CA MET A 74 -9.00 -24.66 0.64
C MET A 74 -8.23 -25.21 -0.57
N ARG A 75 -7.65 -26.40 -0.42
CA ARG A 75 -6.84 -27.08 -1.46
C ARG A 75 -7.61 -27.34 -2.76
N GLN A 76 -8.91 -27.56 -2.64
CA GLN A 76 -9.80 -27.89 -3.77
C GLN A 76 -10.16 -26.66 -4.61
N SER A 77 -9.87 -25.45 -4.11
CA SER A 77 -10.16 -24.23 -4.83
C SER A 77 -9.14 -23.97 -5.94
N MET A 78 -9.63 -23.56 -7.11
CA MET A 78 -8.80 -23.08 -8.22
C MET A 78 -8.02 -21.79 -7.86
N GLN A 79 -8.45 -21.08 -6.82
CA GLN A 79 -7.82 -19.86 -6.34
C GLN A 79 -6.97 -20.07 -5.08
N CYS A 80 -6.71 -21.32 -4.72
CA CYS A 80 -5.91 -21.66 -3.55
C CYS A 80 -4.52 -21.01 -3.61
N VAL A 81 -4.10 -20.42 -2.50
CA VAL A 81 -2.79 -19.81 -2.30
C VAL A 81 -2.00 -20.68 -1.33
N TYR A 82 -1.04 -21.43 -1.85
CA TYR A 82 -0.37 -22.50 -1.10
C TYR A 82 0.31 -22.02 0.20
N VAL A 83 0.84 -20.79 0.22
CA VAL A 83 1.58 -20.25 1.37
C VAL A 83 0.71 -20.03 2.60
N VAL A 84 -0.59 -19.79 2.42
CA VAL A 84 -1.54 -19.56 3.52
C VAL A 84 -2.42 -20.76 3.83
N GLN A 85 -2.35 -21.83 3.03
CA GLN A 85 -3.19 -23.03 3.19
C GLN A 85 -3.10 -23.62 4.61
N LYS A 86 -1.91 -23.58 5.22
CA LYS A 86 -1.66 -24.08 6.59
C LYS A 86 -2.53 -23.41 7.66
N HIS A 87 -3.09 -22.23 7.38
CA HIS A 87 -3.90 -21.46 8.32
C HIS A 87 -5.39 -21.79 8.26
N GLU A 88 -5.85 -22.62 7.31
CA GLU A 88 -7.27 -22.93 7.09
C GLU A 88 -8.01 -23.24 8.41
N ARG A 89 -7.51 -24.21 9.19
CA ARG A 89 -8.15 -24.62 10.44
C ARG A 89 -8.12 -23.53 11.51
N SER A 90 -7.01 -22.78 11.61
CA SER A 90 -6.88 -21.72 12.60
C SER A 90 -7.85 -20.57 12.28
N CYS A 91 -7.95 -20.16 11.02
CA CYS A 91 -8.86 -19.10 10.60
C CYS A 91 -10.32 -19.50 10.78
N ILE A 92 -10.71 -20.74 10.46
CA ILE A 92 -12.08 -21.23 10.72
C ILE A 92 -12.40 -21.11 12.21
N HIS A 93 -11.50 -21.63 13.07
CA HIS A 93 -11.71 -21.59 14.51
C HIS A 93 -11.80 -20.15 15.05
N SER A 94 -10.86 -19.28 14.66
CA SER A 94 -10.88 -17.88 15.08
C SER A 94 -12.16 -17.16 14.63
N LEU A 95 -12.65 -17.44 13.42
CA LEU A 95 -13.88 -16.84 12.88
C LEU A 95 -15.16 -17.34 13.58
N GLU A 96 -15.14 -18.56 14.12
CA GLU A 96 -16.23 -19.12 14.94
C GLU A 96 -16.28 -18.55 16.35
N VAL A 97 -15.10 -18.29 16.95
CA VAL A 97 -14.97 -17.78 18.32
C VAL A 97 -15.19 -16.27 18.38
N ASP A 98 -14.48 -15.50 17.56
CA ASP A 98 -14.59 -14.03 17.51
C ASP A 98 -14.16 -13.47 16.15
N SER A 99 -15.14 -13.07 15.34
CA SER A 99 -14.94 -12.48 14.01
C SER A 99 -14.38 -11.05 14.02
N CYS A 100 -14.29 -10.40 15.18
CA CYS A 100 -13.74 -9.04 15.32
C CYS A 100 -12.23 -9.00 15.58
N THR A 101 -11.60 -10.16 15.82
CA THR A 101 -10.15 -10.28 16.03
C THR A 101 -9.37 -10.35 14.72
N ASP A 102 -8.04 -10.33 14.83
CA ASP A 102 -7.06 -10.45 13.75
C ASP A 102 -7.03 -11.86 13.10
N VAL A 103 -8.21 -12.38 12.70
CA VAL A 103 -8.45 -13.74 12.18
C VAL A 103 -7.46 -14.15 11.08
N PHE A 104 -7.05 -13.22 10.23
CA PHE A 104 -6.19 -13.45 9.08
C PHE A 104 -4.79 -12.84 9.20
N GLN A 105 -4.38 -12.37 10.38
CA GLN A 105 -3.07 -11.72 10.52
C GLN A 105 -1.93 -12.66 10.14
N SER A 106 -1.93 -13.91 10.62
CA SER A 106 -0.90 -14.90 10.26
C SER A 106 -0.90 -15.24 8.76
N CYS A 107 -2.07 -15.26 8.11
CA CYS A 107 -2.18 -15.39 6.65
C CYS A 107 -1.51 -14.21 5.95
N ARG A 108 -1.78 -12.99 6.43
CA ARG A 108 -1.24 -11.76 5.87
C ARG A 108 0.28 -11.69 6.00
N GLU A 109 0.82 -12.11 7.14
CA GLU A 109 2.27 -12.18 7.38
C GLU A 109 2.95 -13.16 6.42
N ASP A 110 2.47 -14.39 6.31
CA ASP A 110 3.07 -15.38 5.40
C ASP A 110 2.93 -15.00 3.93
N LEU A 111 1.81 -14.37 3.56
CA LEU A 111 1.59 -13.85 2.22
C LEU A 111 2.61 -12.76 1.87
N HIS A 112 2.84 -11.81 2.78
CA HIS A 112 3.86 -10.78 2.61
C HIS A 112 5.28 -11.36 2.63
N ASN A 113 5.57 -12.35 3.47
CA ASN A 113 6.86 -13.05 3.49
C ASN A 113 7.16 -13.68 2.12
N TYR A 114 6.19 -14.36 1.51
CA TYR A 114 6.34 -14.89 0.16
C TYR A 114 6.56 -13.78 -0.88
N LEU A 115 5.70 -12.77 -0.89
CA LEU A 115 5.76 -11.67 -1.88
C LEU A 115 7.06 -10.86 -1.78
N SER A 116 7.66 -10.78 -0.58
CA SER A 116 8.93 -10.10 -0.34
C SER A 116 10.16 -10.81 -0.93
N GLY A 117 10.03 -12.08 -1.31
CA GLY A 117 11.10 -12.88 -1.89
C GLY A 117 11.21 -12.71 -3.40
N GLU A 118 11.02 -13.82 -4.12
CA GLU A 118 11.19 -13.87 -5.58
C GLU A 118 10.24 -12.91 -6.34
N PRO A 119 8.94 -12.77 -5.99
CA PRO A 119 8.06 -11.82 -6.67
C PRO A 119 8.57 -10.38 -6.60
N PHE A 120 9.04 -9.95 -5.43
CA PHE A 120 9.64 -8.62 -5.26
C PHE A 120 10.94 -8.46 -6.04
N SER A 121 11.80 -9.48 -6.04
CA SER A 121 13.06 -9.46 -6.81
C SER A 121 12.80 -9.30 -8.31
N GLN A 122 11.79 -10.01 -8.83
CA GLN A 122 11.38 -9.91 -10.24
C GLN A 122 10.69 -8.57 -10.55
N TYR A 123 9.90 -8.04 -9.61
CA TYR A 123 9.34 -6.68 -9.73
C TYR A 123 10.44 -5.63 -9.90
N GLN A 124 11.53 -5.71 -9.12
CA GLN A 124 12.66 -4.78 -9.18
C GLN A 124 13.42 -4.78 -10.53
N GLN A 125 13.21 -5.83 -11.33
CA GLN A 125 13.76 -5.98 -12.69
C GLN A 125 12.74 -5.61 -13.78
N SER A 126 11.51 -5.28 -13.40
CA SER A 126 10.41 -5.00 -14.33
C SER A 126 10.26 -3.51 -14.68
N MET A 127 9.56 -3.23 -15.78
CA MET A 127 9.15 -1.87 -16.16
C MET A 127 8.28 -1.16 -15.12
N PHE A 128 7.57 -1.90 -14.25
CA PHE A 128 6.75 -1.32 -13.19
C PHE A 128 7.62 -0.66 -12.12
N PHE A 129 8.76 -1.28 -11.77
CA PHE A 129 9.71 -0.68 -10.85
C PHE A 129 10.45 0.50 -11.47
N GLU A 130 10.77 0.44 -12.77
CA GLU A 130 11.30 1.62 -13.48
C GLU A 130 10.30 2.80 -13.44
N ARG A 131 9.01 2.52 -13.62
CA ARG A 131 7.95 3.52 -13.47
C ARG A 131 7.89 4.08 -12.04
N PHE A 132 8.06 3.23 -11.03
CA PHE A 132 8.12 3.67 -9.63
C PHE A 132 9.28 4.64 -9.40
N LEU A 133 10.49 4.33 -9.91
CA LEU A 133 11.65 5.22 -9.80
C LEU A 133 11.41 6.58 -10.47
N GLN A 134 10.64 6.63 -11.56
CA GLN A 134 10.23 7.89 -12.18
C GLN A 134 9.36 8.75 -11.25
N TRP A 135 8.44 8.13 -10.51
CA TRP A 135 7.67 8.83 -9.48
C TRP A 135 8.55 9.31 -8.34
N LYS A 136 9.53 8.51 -7.89
CA LYS A 136 10.49 8.93 -6.86
C LYS A 136 11.35 10.11 -7.31
N MET A 137 11.72 10.17 -8.59
CA MET A 137 12.39 11.35 -9.15
C MET A 137 11.51 12.60 -9.12
N LEU A 138 10.20 12.46 -9.37
CA LEU A 138 9.25 13.58 -9.29
C LEU A 138 9.06 14.06 -7.85
N GLU A 139 8.92 13.12 -6.91
CA GLU A 139 8.77 13.40 -5.47
C GLU A 139 9.97 14.16 -4.89
N ARG A 140 11.19 13.84 -5.35
CA ARG A 140 12.43 14.49 -4.87
C ARG A 140 12.67 15.89 -5.43
N ARG A 141 11.80 16.42 -6.30
CA ARG A 141 11.97 17.78 -6.83
C ARG A 141 11.81 18.82 -5.72
N PRO A 142 12.54 19.94 -5.79
CA PRO A 142 12.46 20.98 -4.78
C PRO A 142 11.05 21.57 -4.70
N ILE A 143 10.50 21.60 -3.49
CA ILE A 143 9.23 22.23 -3.18
C ILE A 143 9.47 23.71 -2.92
N THR A 144 8.89 24.57 -3.75
CA THR A 144 9.01 26.03 -3.62
C THR A 144 7.63 26.67 -3.43
N LYS A 145 7.56 27.88 -2.87
CA LYS A 145 6.28 28.60 -2.69
C LYS A 145 5.47 28.75 -3.99
N TYR A 146 6.13 28.74 -5.15
CA TYR A 146 5.51 28.93 -6.45
C TYR A 146 4.65 27.74 -6.90
N ILE A 147 4.85 26.54 -6.34
CA ILE A 147 4.00 25.38 -6.65
C ILE A 147 2.62 25.49 -6.01
N PHE A 148 2.43 26.44 -5.09
CA PHE A 148 1.18 26.66 -4.39
C PHE A 148 0.50 27.95 -4.88
N ARG A 149 -0.84 27.95 -4.81
CA ARG A 149 -1.67 29.15 -4.86
C ARG A 149 -2.24 29.35 -3.46
N GLN A 150 -1.95 30.50 -2.85
CA GLN A 150 -2.50 30.87 -1.55
C GLN A 150 -3.84 31.58 -1.74
N TYR A 151 -4.80 31.26 -0.88
CA TYR A 151 -6.15 31.83 -0.89
C TYR A 151 -6.33 32.75 0.32
N ARG A 152 -7.05 32.28 1.34
CA ARG A 152 -7.38 33.04 2.54
C ARG A 152 -6.77 32.44 3.79
N VAL A 153 -6.65 33.26 4.84
CA VAL A 153 -6.33 32.79 6.18
C VAL A 153 -7.51 31.97 6.73
N LEU A 154 -7.21 30.77 7.25
CA LEU A 154 -8.15 29.88 7.94
C LEU A 154 -8.16 30.13 9.46
N GLY A 155 -7.02 30.54 10.01
CA GLY A 155 -6.91 30.83 11.45
C GLY A 155 -5.58 31.48 11.80
N LYS A 156 -5.52 32.11 12.97
CA LYS A 156 -4.32 32.75 13.52
C LYS A 156 -4.01 32.17 14.89
N GLY A 157 -2.74 31.97 15.19
CA GLY A 157 -2.26 31.51 16.49
C GLY A 157 -0.98 32.24 16.91
N GLY A 158 -0.49 31.94 18.11
CA GLY A 158 0.67 32.65 18.70
C GLY A 158 1.94 32.61 17.85
N PHE A 159 2.13 31.58 17.03
CA PHE A 159 3.33 31.39 16.21
C PHE A 159 3.14 31.67 14.71
N GLY A 160 1.98 32.18 14.29
CA GLY A 160 1.73 32.53 12.89
C GLY A 160 0.30 32.27 12.42
N GLU A 161 0.15 32.13 11.11
CA GLU A 161 -1.15 32.02 10.45
C GLU A 161 -1.26 30.71 9.68
N VAL A 162 -2.48 30.19 9.58
CA VAL A 162 -2.79 29.03 8.75
C VAL A 162 -3.52 29.50 7.51
N TRP A 163 -3.01 29.17 6.33
CA TRP A 163 -3.52 29.60 5.04
C TRP A 163 -4.11 28.44 4.26
N ALA A 164 -5.27 28.65 3.62
CA ALA A 164 -5.76 27.74 2.59
C ALA A 164 -4.87 27.87 1.35
N CYS A 165 -4.27 26.76 0.94
CA CYS A 165 -3.35 26.67 -0.19
C CYS A 165 -3.80 25.57 -1.15
N GLN A 166 -3.58 25.76 -2.43
CA GLN A 166 -3.81 24.74 -3.45
C GLN A 166 -2.50 24.40 -4.15
N VAL A 167 -2.22 23.11 -4.36
CA VAL A 167 -1.12 22.69 -5.25
C VAL A 167 -1.53 22.96 -6.68
N ARG A 168 -0.78 23.81 -7.40
CA ARG A 168 -1.13 24.26 -8.75
C ARG A 168 -1.26 23.12 -9.75
N ALA A 169 -0.42 22.10 -9.63
CA ALA A 169 -0.38 20.98 -10.58
C ALA A 169 -1.56 20.00 -10.40
N THR A 170 -2.03 19.78 -9.17
CA THR A 170 -3.04 18.75 -8.87
C THR A 170 -4.41 19.32 -8.50
N GLY A 171 -4.49 20.62 -8.19
CA GLY A 171 -5.71 21.24 -7.68
C GLY A 171 -6.05 20.88 -6.22
N MET A 172 -5.22 20.07 -5.56
CA MET A 172 -5.46 19.59 -4.20
C MET A 172 -5.30 20.72 -3.17
N MET A 173 -6.25 20.79 -2.24
CA MET A 173 -6.29 21.79 -1.17
C MET A 173 -5.53 21.32 0.08
N TYR A 174 -4.80 22.24 0.70
CA TYR A 174 -4.00 22.04 1.91
C TYR A 174 -4.11 23.24 2.85
N ALA A 175 -3.85 23.01 4.13
CA ALA A 175 -3.64 24.06 5.11
C ALA A 175 -2.13 24.28 5.29
N CYS A 176 -1.63 25.46 4.92
CA CYS A 176 -0.23 25.84 5.10
C CYS A 176 -0.09 26.65 6.39
N ARG A 177 0.56 26.08 7.40
CA ARG A 177 0.94 26.81 8.61
C ARG A 177 2.21 27.61 8.35
N SER A 178 2.12 28.93 8.37
CA SER A 178 3.29 29.80 8.36
C SER A 178 3.78 30.02 9.78
N TRP A 179 5.09 29.98 9.97
CA TRP A 179 5.74 30.30 11.24
C TRP A 179 6.34 31.69 11.14
N ARG A 180 6.07 32.56 12.11
CA ARG A 180 6.86 33.79 12.26
C ARG A 180 8.26 33.38 12.71
N LYS A 181 9.31 33.84 12.03
CA LYS A 181 10.67 33.74 12.57
C LYS A 181 10.71 34.64 13.80
N LEU A 182 11.06 34.07 14.96
CA LEU A 182 11.53 34.86 16.09
C LEU A 182 12.84 35.51 15.63
N THR A 183 12.83 36.83 15.46
CA THR A 183 14.03 37.64 15.22
C THR A 183 14.95 37.59 16.42
#